data_AF-A0A9D5MPU4-F1
#
_entry.id   AF-A0A9D5MPU4-F1
#
_cell.length_a   1.000
_cell.length_b   1.000
_cell.length_c   1.000
_cell.angle_alpha   90.00
_cell.angle_beta   90.00
_cell.angle_gamma   90.00
#
_symmetry.space_group_name_H-M   'P 1'
#
loop_
_entity.id
_entity.type
_entity.pdbx_description
1 polymer ?
#
loop_
_entity_poly.entity_id
_entity_poly.type
_entity_poly.pdbx_seq_one_letter_code
_entity_poly.pdbx_strand_id
1 'polypeptide(L)'
;MAEKDLQCKYCDTEMKETIYGNYSVRCPYCYRVLKHISDNGFGPVTPFHICVGSEVVGVVESKFNHYILKFQGREIKLKKTYFDAVHEAEEYVVNTLGMQIPAVEFPLFISRASLFFYGEALEEPYENDHKIQSVHFDGELLVITFKNWEELFVYHPKDIVSTEKELRIGSAAKVKWSHIPRDRVGSKITNIYQCRDDKIWRKNNHGECMITGNGSEPAVLLEKW
;
A
#
# COMPACT_ATOMS: atom_id res chain seq x y z
N MET A 1 -8.97 22.81 -12.87
CA MET A 1 -8.53 21.73 -11.95
C MET A 1 -7.14 21.30 -12.38
N ALA A 2 -6.21 21.12 -11.44
CA ALA A 2 -4.85 20.72 -11.77
C ALA A 2 -4.77 19.18 -11.83
N GLU A 3 -4.25 18.66 -12.92
CA GLU A 3 -3.83 17.25 -13.01
C GLU A 3 -2.38 17.12 -12.54
N LYS A 4 -2.08 16.00 -11.88
CA LYS A 4 -0.72 15.67 -11.46
C LYS A 4 -0.41 14.22 -11.79
N ASP A 5 0.83 13.95 -12.15
CA ASP A 5 1.31 12.59 -12.31
C ASP A 5 1.34 11.88 -10.95
N LEU A 6 0.80 10.66 -10.93
CA LEU A 6 0.72 9.80 -9.77
C LEU A 6 1.16 8.40 -10.17
N GLN A 7 2.09 7.83 -9.40
CA GLN A 7 2.44 6.42 -9.53
C GLN A 7 1.74 5.60 -8.44
N CYS A 8 1.07 4.52 -8.83
CA CYS A 8 0.47 3.58 -7.89
C CYS A 8 1.57 2.91 -7.05
N LYS A 9 1.58 3.10 -5.74
CA LYS A 9 2.59 2.45 -4.88
C LYS A 9 2.47 0.92 -4.86
N TYR A 10 1.28 0.39 -5.16
CA TYR A 10 0.97 -1.03 -5.10
C TYR A 10 1.26 -1.78 -6.40
N CYS A 11 0.88 -1.28 -7.57
CA CYS A 11 1.11 -1.97 -8.85
C CYS A 11 2.08 -1.25 -9.78
N ASP A 12 2.69 -0.15 -9.33
CA ASP A 12 3.64 0.71 -10.05
C ASP A 12 3.10 1.39 -11.32
N THR A 13 1.82 1.22 -11.65
CA THR A 13 1.20 1.87 -12.80
C THR A 13 1.20 3.39 -12.65
N GLU A 14 1.65 4.06 -13.70
CA GLU A 14 1.56 5.51 -13.84
C GLU A 14 0.15 5.91 -14.26
N MET A 15 -0.36 6.96 -13.63
CA MET A 15 -1.67 7.53 -13.93
C MET A 15 -1.64 9.02 -13.64
N LYS A 16 -2.72 9.69 -14.00
CA LYS A 16 -2.99 11.05 -13.54
C LYS A 16 -3.98 11.02 -12.40
N GLU A 17 -3.86 11.99 -11.49
CA GLU A 17 -4.88 12.33 -10.52
C GLU A 17 -5.37 13.76 -10.75
N THR A 18 -6.63 14.02 -10.42
CA THR A 18 -7.16 15.38 -10.33
C THR A 18 -7.21 15.79 -8.86
N ILE A 19 -6.63 16.95 -8.55
CA ILE A 19 -6.52 17.43 -7.16
C ILE A 19 -7.79 18.20 -6.77
N TYR A 20 -8.38 17.82 -5.64
CA TYR A 20 -9.49 18.50 -4.98
C TYR A 20 -9.13 18.82 -3.52
N GLY A 21 -9.91 19.67 -2.84
CA GLY A 21 -9.72 19.96 -1.42
C GLY A 21 -9.96 18.74 -0.53
N ASN A 22 -11.07 18.02 -0.78
CA ASN A 22 -11.34 16.73 -0.15
C ASN A 22 -11.57 15.66 -1.22
N TYR A 23 -10.74 14.62 -1.23
CA TYR A 23 -10.88 13.51 -2.16
C TYR A 23 -10.14 12.26 -1.70
N SER A 24 -10.58 11.12 -2.23
CA SER A 24 -9.79 9.90 -2.28
C SER A 24 -9.52 9.53 -3.73
N VAL A 25 -8.38 8.87 -3.97
CA VAL A 25 -8.02 8.38 -5.29
C VAL A 25 -7.63 6.92 -5.22
N ARG A 26 -8.27 6.10 -6.07
CA ARG A 26 -7.97 4.69 -6.26
C ARG A 26 -7.22 4.49 -7.57
N CYS A 27 -6.36 3.47 -7.58
CA CYS A 27 -5.73 3.02 -8.81
C CYS A 27 -6.77 2.38 -9.76
N PRO A 28 -6.86 2.76 -11.03
CA PRO A 28 -7.79 2.14 -11.99
C PRO A 28 -7.47 0.67 -12.32
N TYR A 29 -6.24 0.23 -12.03
CA TYR A 29 -5.79 -1.14 -12.33
C TYR A 29 -5.91 -2.10 -11.15
N CYS A 30 -5.45 -1.72 -9.95
CA CYS A 30 -5.46 -2.59 -8.77
C CYS A 30 -6.49 -2.20 -7.70
N TYR A 31 -7.28 -1.14 -7.96
CA TYR A 31 -8.38 -0.63 -7.14
C TYR A 31 -8.07 -0.21 -5.70
N ARG A 32 -6.82 -0.33 -5.26
CA ARG A 32 -6.35 0.12 -3.95
C ARG A 32 -6.39 1.63 -3.83
N VAL A 33 -6.73 2.10 -2.64
CA VAL A 33 -6.70 3.52 -2.29
C VAL A 33 -5.25 3.98 -2.22
N LEU A 34 -4.91 4.99 -3.01
CA LEU A 34 -3.58 5.58 -3.05
C LEU A 34 -3.46 6.76 -2.09
N LYS A 35 -4.52 7.57 -2.03
CA LYS A 35 -4.60 8.73 -1.15
C LYS A 35 -6.01 8.90 -0.63
N HIS A 36 -6.09 9.45 0.58
CA HIS A 36 -7.30 9.97 1.16
C HIS A 36 -6.93 11.33 1.76
N ILE A 37 -7.30 12.40 1.08
CA ILE A 37 -6.99 13.78 1.45
C ILE A 37 -8.28 14.43 1.91
N SER A 38 -8.23 14.95 3.12
CA SER A 38 -9.24 15.84 3.66
C SER A 38 -8.50 16.99 4.32
N ASP A 39 -8.99 18.22 4.18
CA ASP A 39 -8.43 19.36 4.88
C ASP A 39 -8.52 19.10 6.40
N ASN A 40 -7.37 18.77 6.99
CA ASN A 40 -7.25 18.35 8.38
C ASN A 40 -7.62 19.49 9.33
N GLY A 41 -8.84 19.43 9.87
CA GLY A 41 -9.09 19.81 11.27
C GLY A 41 -10.04 20.97 11.54
N PHE A 42 -10.49 21.75 10.55
CA PHE A 42 -11.36 22.92 10.81
C PHE A 42 -12.46 23.18 9.76
N GLY A 43 -12.54 22.35 8.70
CA GLY A 43 -13.46 22.56 7.57
C GLY A 43 -14.49 21.43 7.36
N PRO A 44 -15.49 21.65 6.49
CA PRO A 44 -16.41 20.61 6.08
C PRO A 44 -15.68 19.53 5.27
N VAL A 45 -16.00 18.25 5.53
CA VAL A 45 -15.50 17.11 4.75
C VAL A 45 -16.12 17.02 3.35
N THR A 46 -17.13 17.85 3.07
CA THR A 46 -17.85 17.90 1.79
C THR A 46 -17.64 19.24 1.06
N PRO A 47 -17.65 19.26 -0.28
CA PRO A 47 -17.81 18.10 -1.15
C PRO A 47 -16.58 17.18 -1.11
N PHE A 48 -16.80 15.87 -1.04
CA PHE A 48 -15.74 14.86 -1.06
C PHE A 48 -15.77 14.12 -2.39
N HIS A 49 -14.67 14.13 -3.14
CA HIS A 49 -14.61 13.48 -4.44
C HIS A 49 -14.03 12.07 -4.29
N ILE A 50 -14.72 11.07 -4.83
CA ILE A 50 -14.24 9.69 -4.90
C ILE A 50 -13.74 9.49 -6.33
N CYS A 51 -12.42 9.33 -6.48
CA CYS A 51 -11.76 9.26 -7.78
C CYS A 51 -11.19 7.87 -8.08
N VAL A 52 -11.22 7.50 -9.35
CA VAL A 52 -10.48 6.37 -9.92
C VAL A 52 -9.53 6.92 -10.99
N GLY A 53 -8.24 6.98 -10.67
CA GLY A 53 -7.29 7.80 -11.43
C GLY A 53 -7.71 9.27 -11.44
N SER A 54 -7.88 9.85 -12.63
CA SER A 54 -8.37 11.22 -12.83
C SER A 54 -9.90 11.34 -12.94
N GLU A 55 -10.61 10.21 -12.99
CA GLU A 55 -12.07 10.21 -13.14
C GLU A 55 -12.76 10.31 -11.78
N VAL A 56 -13.68 11.27 -11.64
CA VAL A 56 -14.57 11.35 -10.48
C VAL A 56 -15.73 10.40 -10.70
N VAL A 57 -15.77 9.33 -9.90
CA VAL A 57 -16.84 8.33 -9.99
C VAL A 57 -17.99 8.63 -9.04
N GLY A 58 -17.74 9.36 -7.95
CA GLY A 58 -18.77 9.77 -7.00
C GLY A 58 -18.40 11.04 -6.24
N VAL A 59 -19.42 11.75 -5.76
CA VAL A 59 -19.25 12.95 -4.93
C VAL A 59 -20.15 12.88 -3.71
N VAL A 60 -19.57 13.00 -2.52
CA VAL A 60 -20.32 13.14 -1.27
C VAL A 60 -20.61 14.61 -1.03
N GLU A 61 -21.87 14.94 -0.82
CA GLU A 61 -22.32 16.30 -0.49
C GLU A 61 -23.11 16.32 0.82
N SER A 62 -23.03 17.44 1.53
CA SER A 62 -23.88 17.70 2.69
C SER A 62 -25.19 18.35 2.25
N LYS A 63 -26.29 17.86 2.80
CA LYS A 63 -27.62 18.50 2.79
C LYS A 63 -27.97 18.89 4.23
N PHE A 64 -29.01 19.72 4.40
CA PHE A 64 -29.38 20.33 5.68
C PHE A 64 -29.29 19.39 6.91
N ASN A 65 -29.74 18.13 6.78
CA ASN A 65 -29.77 17.15 7.89
C ASN A 65 -29.09 15.81 7.59
N HIS A 66 -28.44 15.63 6.44
CA HIS A 66 -27.86 14.35 6.05
C HIS A 66 -26.83 14.51 4.94
N TYR A 67 -26.08 13.44 4.69
CA TYR A 67 -25.14 13.37 3.57
C TYR A 67 -25.75 12.58 2.42
N ILE A 68 -25.37 12.93 1.20
CA ILE A 68 -25.74 12.19 -0.01
C ILE A 68 -24.49 11.82 -0.80
N LEU A 69 -24.56 10.70 -1.51
CA LEU A 69 -23.64 10.33 -2.57
C LEU A 69 -24.31 10.60 -3.92
N LYS A 70 -23.70 11.46 -4.75
CA LYS A 70 -24.00 11.57 -6.17
C LYS A 70 -23.15 10.55 -6.93
N PHE A 71 -23.80 9.57 -7.55
CA PHE A 71 -23.12 8.47 -8.25
C PHE A 71 -23.98 8.02 -9.44
N GLN A 72 -23.38 7.93 -10.63
CA GLN A 72 -24.05 7.48 -11.87
C GLN A 72 -25.42 8.16 -12.13
N GLY A 73 -25.50 9.47 -11.90
CA GLY A 73 -26.73 10.26 -12.10
C GLY A 73 -27.82 10.04 -11.04
N ARG A 74 -27.53 9.33 -9.95
CA ARG A 74 -28.44 9.11 -8.82
C ARG A 74 -27.94 9.84 -7.58
N GLU A 75 -28.87 10.23 -6.72
CA GLU A 75 -28.59 10.68 -5.36
C GLU A 75 -28.96 9.58 -4.38
N ILE A 76 -27.99 9.15 -3.57
CA ILE A 76 -28.14 8.10 -2.57
C ILE A 76 -27.99 8.74 -1.20
N LYS A 77 -29.01 8.61 -0.36
CA LYS A 77 -28.94 9.09 1.02
C LYS A 77 -28.03 8.17 1.84
N LEU A 78 -26.99 8.75 2.44
CA LEU A 78 -26.07 8.06 3.32
C LEU A 78 -26.65 7.99 4.74
N LYS A 79 -26.36 6.90 5.45
CA LYS A 79 -26.86 6.64 6.80
C LYS A 79 -25.93 7.21 7.86
N LYS A 80 -24.63 7.18 7.59
CA LYS A 80 -23.58 7.71 8.47
C LYS A 80 -23.39 9.20 8.24
N THR A 81 -22.57 9.84 9.08
CA THR A 81 -22.32 11.28 9.03
C THR A 81 -20.83 11.57 8.98
N TYR A 82 -20.46 12.78 8.54
CA TYR A 82 -19.08 13.27 8.55
C TYR A 82 -18.12 12.29 7.82
N PHE A 83 -16.97 11.92 8.40
CA PHE A 83 -16.05 10.97 7.79
C PHE A 83 -16.63 9.57 7.59
N ASP A 84 -17.50 9.13 8.49
CA ASP A 84 -18.14 7.82 8.35
C ASP A 84 -19.06 7.77 7.11
N ALA A 85 -19.67 8.89 6.74
CA ALA A 85 -20.44 9.01 5.49
C ALA A 85 -19.53 8.85 4.26
N VAL A 86 -18.31 9.39 4.30
CA VAL A 86 -17.33 9.21 3.22
C VAL A 86 -16.98 7.74 3.07
N HIS A 87 -16.67 7.04 4.16
CA HIS A 87 -16.37 5.60 4.11
C HIS A 87 -17.56 4.77 3.62
N GLU A 88 -18.78 5.07 4.08
CA GLU A 88 -20.00 4.42 3.54
C GLU A 88 -20.15 4.64 2.04
N ALA A 89 -19.89 5.86 1.55
CA ALA A 89 -19.96 6.18 0.12
C ALA A 89 -18.87 5.45 -0.69
N GLU A 90 -17.65 5.40 -0.20
CA GLU A 90 -16.56 4.67 -0.83
C GLU A 90 -16.86 3.17 -0.93
N GLU A 91 -17.35 2.56 0.16
CA GLU A 91 -17.80 1.16 0.18
C GLU A 91 -18.91 0.92 -0.86
N TYR A 92 -19.89 1.82 -0.93
CA TYR A 92 -20.97 1.73 -1.92
C TYR A 92 -20.43 1.76 -3.36
N VAL A 93 -19.56 2.71 -3.67
CA VAL A 93 -18.96 2.88 -5.01
C VAL A 93 -18.14 1.65 -5.38
N VAL A 94 -17.28 1.19 -4.48
CA VAL A 94 -16.41 0.01 -4.70
C VAL A 94 -17.23 -1.24 -4.99
N ASN A 95 -18.25 -1.49 -4.19
CA ASN A 95 -19.11 -2.66 -4.36
C ASN A 95 -19.90 -2.59 -5.66
N THR A 96 -20.42 -1.41 -6.00
CA THR A 96 -21.25 -1.24 -7.21
C THR A 96 -20.42 -1.37 -8.49
N LEU A 97 -19.18 -0.88 -8.49
CA LEU A 97 -18.27 -0.97 -9.64
C LEU A 97 -17.50 -2.30 -9.71
N GLY A 98 -17.71 -3.23 -8.77
CA GLY A 98 -16.98 -4.50 -8.75
C GLY A 98 -15.48 -4.34 -8.47
N MET A 99 -15.06 -3.25 -7.83
CA MET A 99 -13.66 -2.93 -7.55
C MET A 99 -13.16 -3.59 -6.25
N GLN A 100 -13.59 -4.82 -6.01
CA GLN A 100 -13.34 -5.53 -4.76
C GLN A 100 -11.92 -6.10 -4.73
N ILE A 101 -11.28 -5.97 -3.56
CA ILE A 101 -10.00 -6.58 -3.26
C ILE A 101 -10.31 -7.76 -2.31
N PRO A 102 -9.85 -8.98 -2.60
CA PRO A 102 -10.06 -10.11 -1.71
C PRO A 102 -9.46 -9.79 -0.34
N ALA A 103 -10.22 -9.95 0.73
CA ALA A 103 -9.63 -9.95 2.06
C ALA A 103 -9.21 -11.40 2.37
N VAL A 104 -7.91 -11.62 2.57
CA VAL A 104 -7.40 -12.92 3.02
C VAL A 104 -6.97 -12.76 4.48
N GLU A 105 -7.56 -13.55 5.36
CA GLU A 105 -7.06 -13.63 6.73
C GLU A 105 -5.63 -14.19 6.71
N PHE A 106 -4.70 -13.42 7.26
CA PHE A 106 -3.30 -13.80 7.33
C PHE A 106 -2.82 -13.69 8.78
N PRO A 107 -2.66 -14.82 9.49
CA PRO A 107 -2.16 -14.79 10.85
C PRO A 107 -0.67 -14.49 10.84
N LEU A 108 -0.31 -13.28 11.30
CA LEU A 108 1.07 -12.89 11.53
C LEU A 108 1.40 -13.05 13.03
N PHE A 109 2.39 -13.88 13.32
CA PHE A 109 2.76 -14.19 14.71
C PHE A 109 3.96 -13.37 15.23
N ILE A 110 4.55 -12.52 14.40
CA ILE A 110 5.75 -11.74 14.73
C ILE A 110 5.41 -10.26 14.84
N SER A 111 5.88 -9.62 15.90
CA SER A 111 5.66 -8.18 16.14
C SER A 111 6.91 -7.32 15.90
N ARG A 112 8.09 -7.95 15.88
CA ARG A 112 9.39 -7.31 15.70
C ARG A 112 10.36 -8.31 15.06
N ALA A 113 11.12 -7.88 14.06
CA ALA A 113 12.01 -8.77 13.32
C ALA A 113 13.16 -8.04 12.62
N SER A 114 14.19 -8.81 12.27
CA SER A 114 15.18 -8.43 11.27
C SER A 114 14.75 -8.86 9.87
N LEU A 115 15.03 -8.00 8.89
CA LEU A 115 14.72 -8.22 7.48
C LEU A 115 15.91 -8.87 6.77
N PHE A 116 15.66 -9.99 6.10
CA PHE A 116 16.60 -10.61 5.20
C PHE A 116 15.95 -10.82 3.84
N PHE A 117 16.62 -10.36 2.79
CA PHE A 117 16.20 -10.58 1.41
C PHE A 117 17.30 -11.36 0.70
N TYR A 118 16.98 -12.57 0.23
CA TYR A 118 17.94 -13.42 -0.48
C TYR A 118 19.25 -13.66 0.31
N GLY A 119 19.14 -13.81 1.63
CA GLY A 119 20.27 -14.05 2.53
C GLY A 119 21.08 -12.81 2.93
N GLU A 120 20.76 -11.62 2.41
CA GLU A 120 21.42 -10.37 2.81
C GLU A 120 20.61 -9.63 3.88
N ALA A 121 21.28 -9.23 4.96
CA ALA A 121 20.77 -8.20 5.86
C ALA A 121 20.87 -6.83 5.17
N LEU A 122 19.87 -6.00 5.37
CA LEU A 122 19.74 -4.72 4.65
C LEU A 122 20.43 -3.53 5.29
N GLU A 123 20.68 -3.64 6.59
CA GLU A 123 21.33 -2.64 7.41
C GLU A 123 22.38 -3.35 8.27
N GLU A 124 23.22 -2.58 8.98
CA GLU A 124 24.09 -3.19 9.98
C GLU A 124 23.25 -4.02 10.98
N PRO A 125 23.80 -5.12 11.53
CA PRO A 125 23.03 -6.03 12.40
C PRO A 125 22.28 -5.35 13.55
N TYR A 126 22.78 -4.22 14.06
CA TYR A 126 22.16 -3.45 15.15
C TYR A 126 21.05 -2.49 14.68
N GLU A 127 20.98 -2.23 13.38
CA GLU A 127 20.02 -1.30 12.77
C GLU A 127 18.84 -2.04 12.14
N ASN A 128 19.05 -3.30 11.73
CA ASN A 128 18.06 -4.17 11.10
C ASN A 128 16.99 -4.70 12.10
N ASP A 129 16.36 -3.83 12.86
CA ASP A 129 15.37 -4.19 13.87
C ASP A 129 14.06 -3.39 13.69
N HIS A 130 13.07 -4.08 13.12
CA HIS A 130 11.88 -3.46 12.57
C HIS A 130 10.64 -3.86 13.35
N LYS A 131 9.91 -2.87 13.86
CA LYS A 131 8.65 -3.11 14.58
C LYS A 131 7.47 -3.04 13.63
N ILE A 132 6.77 -4.16 13.49
CA ILE A 132 5.58 -4.29 12.65
C ILE A 132 4.41 -3.52 13.27
N GLN A 133 3.72 -2.72 12.46
CA GLN A 133 2.52 -1.97 12.84
C GLN A 133 1.25 -2.61 12.28
N SER A 134 1.28 -3.04 11.03
CA SER A 134 0.14 -3.68 10.39
C SER A 134 0.59 -4.61 9.27
N VAL A 135 -0.28 -5.58 8.97
CA VAL A 135 -0.14 -6.48 7.83
C VAL A 135 -1.46 -6.57 7.10
N HIS A 136 -1.38 -6.57 5.77
CA HIS A 136 -2.50 -6.78 4.88
C HIS A 136 -2.10 -7.77 3.80
N PHE A 137 -2.92 -8.79 3.59
CA PHE A 137 -2.73 -9.76 2.52
C PHE A 137 -4.05 -9.96 1.78
N ASP A 138 -4.00 -9.90 0.45
CA ASP A 138 -5.16 -10.11 -0.42
C ASP A 138 -5.01 -11.32 -1.36
N GLY A 139 -4.06 -12.21 -1.05
CA GLY A 139 -3.72 -13.37 -1.88
C GLY A 139 -2.63 -13.06 -2.92
N GLU A 140 -2.61 -11.85 -3.48
CA GLU A 140 -1.67 -11.47 -4.54
C GLU A 140 -0.58 -10.52 -4.05
N LEU A 141 -0.83 -9.76 -2.98
CA LEU A 141 0.11 -8.80 -2.42
C LEU A 141 0.08 -8.85 -0.90
N LEU A 142 1.23 -9.17 -0.31
CA LEU A 142 1.46 -8.99 1.11
C LEU A 142 2.09 -7.61 1.35
N VAL A 143 1.45 -6.80 2.19
CA VAL A 143 1.95 -5.49 2.61
C VAL A 143 2.19 -5.53 4.12
N ILE A 144 3.43 -5.27 4.52
CA ILE A 144 3.81 -5.11 5.92
C ILE A 144 4.22 -3.66 6.12
N THR A 145 3.57 -2.98 7.05
CA THR A 145 3.94 -1.62 7.47
C THR A 145 4.66 -1.71 8.80
N PHE A 146 5.84 -1.12 8.87
CA PHE A 146 6.64 -1.02 10.08
C PHE A 146 6.55 0.40 10.66
N LYS A 147 7.02 0.56 11.90
CA LYS A 147 7.18 1.88 12.51
C LYS A 147 8.04 2.78 11.62
N ASN A 148 7.84 4.10 11.73
CA ASN A 148 8.55 5.12 10.94
C ASN A 148 8.21 5.12 9.44
N TRP A 149 7.01 4.65 9.06
CA TRP A 149 6.49 4.71 7.69
C TRP A 149 7.26 3.87 6.67
N GLU A 150 7.94 2.84 7.15
CA GLU A 150 8.54 1.84 6.29
C GLU A 150 7.47 0.84 5.81
N GLU A 151 7.56 0.49 4.53
CA GLU A 151 6.62 -0.40 3.87
C GLU A 151 7.37 -1.49 3.11
N LEU A 152 7.02 -2.74 3.36
CA LEU A 152 7.42 -3.90 2.58
C LEU A 152 6.24 -4.42 1.78
N PHE A 153 6.45 -4.56 0.49
CA PHE A 153 5.49 -5.12 -0.46
C PHE A 153 6.08 -6.40 -1.06
N VAL A 154 5.38 -7.52 -0.91
CA VAL A 154 5.76 -8.82 -1.48
C VAL A 154 4.70 -9.24 -2.47
N TYR A 155 5.09 -9.32 -3.74
CA TYR A 155 4.19 -9.52 -4.87
C TYR A 155 4.14 -10.99 -5.26
N HIS A 156 2.92 -11.52 -5.40
CA HIS A 156 2.63 -12.93 -5.67
C HIS A 156 3.45 -13.88 -4.78
N PRO A 157 3.40 -13.71 -3.44
CA PRO A 157 4.18 -14.53 -2.53
C PRO A 157 3.72 -15.99 -2.58
N LYS A 158 4.67 -16.92 -2.53
CA LYS A 158 4.44 -18.37 -2.47
C LYS A 158 5.21 -18.98 -1.31
N ASP A 159 4.72 -20.14 -0.86
CA ASP A 159 5.35 -20.93 0.21
C ASP A 159 5.54 -20.11 1.49
N ILE A 160 4.50 -19.38 1.89
CA ILE A 160 4.51 -18.52 3.07
C ILE A 160 4.42 -19.37 4.33
N VAL A 161 5.38 -19.22 5.23
CA VAL A 161 5.39 -19.80 6.56
C VAL A 161 5.40 -18.67 7.57
N SER A 162 4.38 -18.59 8.43
CA SER A 162 4.36 -17.66 9.55
C SER A 162 4.25 -18.43 10.86
N THR A 163 5.23 -18.24 11.73
CA THR A 163 5.29 -18.81 13.08
C THR A 163 5.68 -17.72 14.07
N GLU A 164 5.63 -18.01 15.37
CA GLU A 164 6.04 -17.06 16.41
C GLU A 164 7.52 -16.63 16.32
N LYS A 165 8.35 -17.36 15.55
CA LYS A 165 9.79 -17.13 15.41
C LYS A 165 10.21 -16.58 14.05
N GLU A 166 9.55 -17.02 12.98
CA GLU A 166 9.87 -16.60 11.61
C GLU A 166 8.64 -16.32 10.73
N LEU A 167 8.77 -15.33 9.85
CA LEU A 167 7.97 -15.21 8.64
C LEU A 167 8.90 -15.47 7.46
N ARG A 168 8.69 -16.58 6.77
CA ARG A 168 9.47 -16.97 5.61
C ARG A 168 8.59 -17.02 4.37
N ILE A 169 9.07 -16.45 3.28
CA ILE A 169 8.41 -16.48 1.97
C ILE A 169 9.40 -17.14 1.01
N GLY A 170 9.05 -18.33 0.52
CA GLY A 170 9.94 -19.10 -0.35
C GLY A 170 10.26 -18.36 -1.64
N SER A 171 9.23 -17.91 -2.36
CA SER A 171 9.38 -17.14 -3.60
C SER A 171 8.38 -16.00 -3.74
N ALA A 172 8.75 -14.98 -4.52
CA ALA A 172 7.91 -13.85 -4.86
C ALA A 172 8.27 -13.34 -6.27
N ALA A 173 7.29 -12.79 -7.00
CA ALA A 173 7.55 -12.19 -8.30
C ALA A 173 8.40 -10.90 -8.18
N LYS A 174 8.19 -10.16 -7.09
CA LYS A 174 8.88 -8.91 -6.78
C LYS A 174 8.82 -8.66 -5.28
N VAL A 175 9.85 -8.06 -4.74
CA VAL A 175 9.85 -7.52 -3.37
C VAL A 175 10.21 -6.04 -3.46
N LYS A 176 9.41 -5.16 -2.89
CA LYS A 176 9.66 -3.73 -2.85
C LYS A 176 9.68 -3.29 -1.41
N TRP A 177 10.81 -2.74 -0.99
CA TRP A 177 11.02 -2.27 0.36
C TRP A 177 11.32 -0.77 0.33
N SER A 178 10.50 0.01 1.02
CA SER A 178 10.56 1.46 1.01
C SER A 178 10.73 1.96 2.45
N HIS A 179 11.87 2.59 2.74
CA HIS A 179 12.25 3.03 4.08
C HIS A 179 12.87 4.43 4.06
N ILE A 180 12.98 5.07 5.22
CA ILE A 180 13.72 6.33 5.41
C ILE A 180 14.95 6.00 6.26
N PRO A 181 16.17 6.02 5.70
CA PRO A 181 17.39 5.77 6.44
C PRO A 181 17.57 6.80 7.57
N ARG A 182 18.11 6.36 8.72
CA ARG A 182 18.33 7.25 9.88
C ARG A 182 19.30 8.39 9.56
N ASP A 183 20.31 8.12 8.73
CA ASP A 183 21.36 9.06 8.33
C ASP A 183 20.92 10.05 7.23
N ARG A 184 19.75 9.83 6.62
CA ARG A 184 19.24 10.62 5.49
C ARG A 184 17.82 11.11 5.72
N VAL A 185 17.68 11.99 6.71
CA VAL A 185 16.41 12.66 7.02
C VAL A 185 15.83 13.28 5.74
N GLY A 186 14.71 12.73 5.28
CA GLY A 186 13.94 13.24 4.13
C GLY A 186 14.12 12.51 2.80
N SER A 187 15.05 11.56 2.66
CA SER A 187 15.23 10.80 1.41
C SER A 187 14.71 9.36 1.54
N LYS A 188 13.50 9.10 1.04
CA LYS A 188 12.95 7.73 0.99
C LYS A 188 13.79 6.89 0.02
N ILE A 189 14.37 5.80 0.51
CA ILE A 189 15.03 4.79 -0.33
C ILE A 189 13.99 3.71 -0.66
N THR A 190 13.96 3.29 -1.91
CA THR A 190 13.15 2.14 -2.33
C THR A 190 14.05 1.12 -3.00
N ASN A 191 14.20 -0.03 -2.37
CA ASN A 191 14.87 -1.19 -2.93
C ASN A 191 13.82 -2.11 -3.57
N ILE A 192 14.04 -2.47 -4.83
CA ILE A 192 13.19 -3.38 -5.59
C ILE A 192 14.02 -4.60 -5.94
N TYR A 193 13.61 -5.76 -5.44
CA TYR A 193 14.18 -7.06 -5.77
C TYR A 193 13.27 -7.78 -6.76
N GLN A 194 13.84 -8.30 -7.84
CA GLN A 194 13.09 -9.02 -8.87
C GLN A 194 13.95 -10.13 -9.46
N CYS A 195 13.35 -11.29 -9.68
CA CYS A 195 13.98 -12.36 -10.46
C CYS A 195 13.88 -12.05 -11.96
N ARG A 196 15.01 -12.06 -12.66
CA ARG A 196 15.12 -11.95 -14.12
C ARG A 196 16.22 -12.90 -14.58
N ASP A 197 15.91 -13.76 -15.54
CA ASP A 197 16.86 -14.75 -16.09
C ASP A 197 17.52 -15.62 -14.99
N ASP A 198 16.71 -16.15 -14.08
CA ASP A 198 17.12 -16.96 -12.92
C ASP A 198 18.11 -16.27 -11.97
N LYS A 199 18.20 -14.93 -12.06
CA LYS A 199 19.06 -14.08 -11.23
C LYS A 199 18.24 -13.06 -10.48
N ILE A 200 18.69 -12.74 -9.27
CA ILE A 200 18.05 -11.72 -8.45
C ILE A 200 18.73 -10.38 -8.69
N TRP A 201 17.93 -9.41 -9.10
CA TRP A 201 18.36 -8.03 -9.32
C TRP A 201 17.78 -7.13 -8.25
N ARG A 202 18.62 -6.29 -7.65
CA ARG A 202 18.23 -5.20 -6.76
C ARG A 202 18.37 -3.88 -7.50
N LYS A 203 17.29 -3.11 -7.59
CA LYS A 203 17.26 -1.76 -8.12
C LYS A 203 16.89 -0.75 -7.03
N ASN A 204 17.60 0.36 -6.97
CA ASN A 204 17.24 1.52 -6.17
C ASN A 204 17.62 2.82 -6.90
N ASN A 205 17.53 3.95 -6.20
CA ASN A 205 17.91 5.28 -6.69
C ASN A 205 19.42 5.44 -7.00
N HIS A 206 20.27 4.50 -6.60
CA HIS A 206 21.71 4.51 -6.86
C HIS A 206 22.12 3.59 -8.03
N GLY A 207 21.19 2.82 -8.59
CA GLY A 207 21.44 1.94 -9.72
C GLY A 207 20.79 0.58 -9.56
N GLU A 208 21.20 -0.34 -10.42
CA GLU A 208 20.75 -1.72 -10.44
C GLU A 208 21.98 -2.63 -10.34
N CYS A 209 21.91 -3.63 -9.46
CA CYS A 209 22.97 -4.61 -9.28
C CYS A 209 22.38 -6.02 -9.13
N MET A 210 23.13 -7.02 -9.59
CA MET A 210 22.80 -8.42 -9.36
C MET A 210 23.24 -8.81 -7.95
N ILE A 211 22.39 -9.53 -7.22
CA ILE A 211 22.71 -10.06 -5.90
C ILE A 211 23.34 -11.44 -6.08
N THR A 212 24.59 -11.59 -5.66
CA THR A 212 25.35 -12.85 -5.71
C THR A 212 25.34 -13.52 -4.34
N GLY A 213 24.16 -13.84 -3.82
CA GLY A 213 24.01 -14.55 -2.55
C GLY A 213 24.26 -16.05 -2.69
N ASN A 214 24.83 -16.68 -1.65
CA ASN A 214 24.84 -18.12 -1.49
C ASN A 214 23.49 -18.57 -0.92
N GLY A 215 22.54 -18.92 -1.79
CA GLY A 215 21.30 -19.55 -1.34
C GLY A 215 20.15 -19.29 -2.29
N SER A 216 19.59 -20.36 -2.83
CA SER A 216 18.39 -20.33 -3.66
C SER A 216 17.09 -20.14 -2.86
N GLU A 217 17.13 -19.85 -1.55
CA GLU A 217 15.97 -19.53 -0.70
C GLU A 217 16.40 -18.74 0.56
N PRO A 218 15.54 -17.94 1.23
CA PRO A 218 14.17 -17.51 0.88
C PRO A 218 14.09 -16.05 0.33
N ALA A 219 13.01 -15.76 -0.40
CA ALA A 219 12.77 -14.45 -1.03
C ALA A 219 12.52 -13.31 -0.03
N VAL A 220 11.96 -13.63 1.14
CA VAL A 220 11.88 -12.75 2.31
C VAL A 220 11.95 -13.62 3.56
N LEU A 221 12.77 -13.24 4.52
CA LEU A 221 12.78 -13.84 5.86
C LEU A 221 12.77 -12.75 6.92
N LEU A 222 11.80 -12.84 7.81
CA LEU A 222 11.72 -12.07 9.04
C LEU A 222 12.04 -12.99 10.20
N GLU A 223 13.11 -12.70 10.95
CA GLU A 223 13.47 -13.47 12.14
C GLU A 223 13.34 -12.62 13.39
N LYS A 224 12.77 -13.21 14.44
CA LYS A 224 12.74 -12.62 15.77
C LYS A 224 13.98 -13.06 16.55
N TRP A 225 14.78 -12.09 16.98
CA TRP A 225 15.87 -12.28 17.94
C TRP A 225 15.34 -12.40 19.38
#